data_AF-A0A1G3ZJZ3-F1
#
_entry.id   AF-A0A1G3ZJZ3-F1
#
_cell.length_a   1.000
_cell.length_b   1.000
_cell.length_c   1.000
_cell.angle_alpha   90.00
_cell.angle_beta   90.00
_cell.angle_gamma   90.00
#
_symmetry.space_group_name_H-M   'P 1'
#
loop_
_entity.id
_entity.type
_entity.pdbx_description
1 polymer ?
#
loop_
_entity_poly.entity_id
_entity_poly.type
_entity_poly.pdbx_seq_one_letter_code
_entity_poly.pdbx_strand_id
1 'polypeptide(L)'
;MSHLPPPPLKDGSFPYVWQEWFRVLRNTIQSVASAIPWTSVSKSGSNLTDIVIRNHDNLQNTAGSGTYHLSSTEHEALTGSVTGTWSPTFTNLTVINGTGGATYVGRYTRLGRMVFWEVTITCTGTATTESSSGTTYHNLPISAVRDSCSLCANRTSNVAIGTGVLDSVNDRNYSPTWGATGNLIVLSGQYEG
;
A
#
# COMPACT_ATOMS: atom_id res chain seq x y z
N MET A 1 -28.63 45.94 1.41
CA MET A 1 -29.34 45.34 0.26
C MET A 1 -29.69 46.46 -0.69
N SER A 2 -28.95 46.64 -1.78
CA SER A 2 -29.27 47.67 -2.77
C SER A 2 -30.55 47.23 -3.48
N HIS A 3 -31.65 47.88 -3.13
CA HIS A 3 -32.93 47.71 -3.81
C HIS A 3 -32.70 47.95 -5.30
N LEU A 4 -33.20 47.03 -6.14
CA LEU A 4 -33.27 47.27 -7.58
C LEU A 4 -34.00 48.61 -7.78
N PRO A 5 -33.46 49.53 -8.61
CA PRO A 5 -34.13 50.79 -8.87
C PRO A 5 -35.58 50.51 -9.30
N PRO A 6 -36.54 51.35 -8.85
CA PRO A 6 -37.93 51.16 -9.21
C PRO A 6 -38.02 51.00 -10.73
N PRO A 7 -38.86 50.07 -11.23
CA PRO A 7 -39.02 49.90 -12.66
C PRO A 7 -39.30 51.27 -13.31
N PRO A 8 -38.80 51.54 -14.53
CA PRO A 8 -38.96 52.83 -15.20
C PRO A 8 -40.38 53.36 -15.01
N LEU A 9 -40.49 54.50 -14.34
CA LEU A 9 -41.74 55.21 -14.24
C LEU A 9 -42.11 55.67 -15.66
N LYS A 10 -43.38 55.53 -16.04
CA LYS A 10 -43.92 55.95 -17.33
C LYS A 10 -43.60 57.44 -17.54
N ASP A 11 -42.48 57.76 -18.18
CA ASP A 11 -42.29 59.08 -18.78
C ASP A 11 -43.07 59.10 -20.10
N GLY A 12 -43.68 60.24 -20.42
CA GLY A 12 -44.54 60.38 -21.60
C GLY A 12 -43.79 60.28 -22.94
N SER A 13 -42.47 60.08 -22.90
CA SER A 13 -41.53 60.12 -24.02
C SER A 13 -41.01 58.73 -24.43
N PHE A 14 -41.31 57.68 -23.68
CA PHE A 14 -40.93 56.31 -24.03
C PHE A 14 -41.86 55.72 -25.10
N PRO A 15 -41.36 55.30 -26.28
CA PRO A 15 -42.19 54.72 -27.33
C PRO A 15 -42.97 53.50 -26.83
N TYR A 16 -44.22 53.34 -27.27
CA TYR A 16 -45.12 52.25 -26.87
C TYR A 16 -44.47 50.85 -27.01
N VAL A 17 -43.71 50.64 -28.08
CA VAL A 17 -42.98 49.38 -28.35
C VAL A 17 -42.01 49.02 -27.21
N TRP A 18 -41.33 50.01 -26.65
CA TRP A 18 -40.41 49.81 -25.54
C TRP A 18 -41.13 49.54 -24.22
N GLN A 19 -42.29 50.16 -24.00
CA GLN A 19 -43.12 49.91 -22.82
C GLN A 19 -43.66 48.48 -22.82
N GLU A 20 -44.12 48.01 -23.98
CA GLU A 20 -44.59 46.63 -24.17
C GLU A 20 -43.47 45.61 -24.02
N TRP A 21 -42.31 45.87 -24.61
CA TRP A 21 -41.12 45.04 -24.43
C TRP A 21 -40.73 44.93 -22.94
N PHE A 22 -40.71 46.05 -22.22
CA PHE A 22 -40.37 46.07 -20.79
C PHE A 22 -41.42 45.33 -19.93
N ARG A 23 -42.71 45.49 -20.24
CA ARG A 23 -43.80 44.78 -19.57
C ARG A 23 -43.67 43.27 -19.75
N VAL A 24 -43.40 42.81 -20.97
CA VAL A 24 -43.19 41.39 -21.28
C VAL A 24 -41.96 40.86 -20.53
N LEU A 25 -40.82 41.56 -20.60
CA LEU A 25 -39.59 41.17 -19.91
C LEU A 25 -39.80 41.02 -18.40
N ARG A 26 -40.46 42.02 -17.77
CA ARG A 26 -40.75 42.00 -16.33
C ARG A 26 -41.63 40.80 -15.97
N ASN A 27 -42.67 40.54 -16.75
CA ASN A 27 -43.57 39.41 -16.52
C ASN A 27 -42.86 38.06 -16.70
N THR A 28 -41.99 37.94 -17.71
CA THR A 28 -41.18 36.74 -17.92
C THR A 28 -40.22 36.51 -16.75
N ILE A 29 -39.49 37.53 -16.30
CA ILE A 29 -38.59 37.45 -15.14
C ILE A 29 -39.38 37.08 -13.87
N GLN A 30 -40.53 37.71 -13.63
CA GLN A 30 -41.38 37.41 -12.47
C GLN A 30 -41.95 35.99 -12.51
N SER A 31 -42.20 35.44 -13.72
CA SER A 31 -42.67 34.05 -13.88
C SER A 31 -41.60 32.99 -13.56
N VAL A 32 -40.31 33.35 -13.64
CA VAL A 32 -39.18 32.46 -13.33
C VAL A 32 -38.51 32.76 -11.99
N ALA A 33 -38.87 33.87 -11.32
CA ALA A 33 -38.22 34.36 -10.11
C ALA A 33 -38.47 33.52 -8.85
N SER A 34 -39.48 32.64 -8.85
CA SER A 34 -39.78 31.77 -7.69
C SER A 34 -39.01 30.45 -7.69
N ALA A 35 -38.56 29.97 -8.85
CA ALA A 35 -37.62 28.86 -9.01
C ALA A 35 -37.21 28.81 -10.48
N ILE A 36 -35.92 28.97 -10.78
CA ILE A 36 -35.39 28.63 -12.11
C ILE A 36 -35.45 27.10 -12.23
N PRO A 37 -36.27 26.52 -13.13
CA PRO A 37 -36.31 25.08 -13.29
C PRO A 37 -34.93 24.58 -13.68
N TRP A 38 -34.45 23.53 -13.02
CA TRP A 38 -33.11 22.96 -13.30
C TRP A 38 -32.91 22.58 -14.78
N THR A 39 -34.01 22.29 -15.49
CA THR A 39 -34.05 21.99 -16.92
C THR A 39 -33.82 23.20 -17.82
N SER A 40 -34.03 24.42 -17.33
CA SER A 40 -33.81 25.68 -18.06
C SER A 40 -32.38 26.22 -17.93
N VAL A 41 -31.58 25.63 -17.04
CA VAL A 41 -30.17 26.01 -16.84
C VAL A 41 -29.33 25.30 -17.90
N SER A 42 -28.66 26.07 -18.76
CA SER A 42 -27.64 25.52 -19.66
C SER A 42 -26.48 24.97 -18.83
N LYS A 43 -26.14 23.71 -19.09
CA LYS A 43 -24.97 23.03 -18.50
C LYS A 43 -23.77 23.05 -19.44
N SER A 44 -23.92 23.66 -20.61
CA SER A 44 -22.83 23.83 -21.57
C SER A 44 -21.77 24.72 -20.94
N GLY A 45 -20.54 24.22 -20.83
CA GLY A 45 -19.44 24.91 -20.16
C GLY A 45 -19.41 24.79 -18.64
N SER A 46 -20.33 24.06 -18.00
CA SER A 46 -20.25 23.80 -16.56
C SER A 46 -19.01 22.96 -16.24
N ASN A 47 -18.20 23.40 -15.26
CA ASN A 47 -17.05 22.66 -14.77
C ASN A 47 -17.33 22.07 -13.38
N LEU A 48 -16.83 20.86 -13.15
CA LEU A 48 -16.99 20.13 -11.89
C LEU A 48 -16.32 20.84 -10.69
N THR A 49 -15.37 21.73 -10.96
CA THR A 49 -14.60 22.52 -9.99
C THR A 49 -15.42 23.58 -9.25
N ASP A 50 -16.59 23.96 -9.76
CA ASP A 50 -17.33 25.13 -9.26
C ASP A 50 -18.30 24.80 -8.10
N ILE A 51 -18.21 23.58 -7.55
CA ILE A 51 -19.11 23.06 -6.50
C ILE A 51 -18.36 22.89 -5.18
N VAL A 52 -18.63 23.81 -4.24
CA VAL A 52 -17.92 23.98 -2.94
C VAL A 52 -17.96 22.76 -2.00
N ILE A 53 -18.96 21.89 -2.13
CA ILE A 53 -19.20 20.73 -1.24
C ILE A 53 -19.03 19.38 -1.94
N ARG A 54 -18.38 19.36 -3.11
CA ARG A 54 -18.23 18.10 -3.85
C ARG A 54 -17.25 17.17 -3.15
N ASN A 55 -17.69 15.94 -2.85
CA ASN A 55 -16.82 14.88 -2.32
C ASN A 55 -15.70 14.57 -3.32
N HIS A 56 -14.47 14.45 -2.80
CA HIS A 56 -13.21 14.27 -3.51
C HIS A 56 -13.21 13.04 -4.44
N ASP A 57 -14.03 12.03 -4.11
CA ASP A 57 -14.24 10.80 -4.88
C ASP A 57 -14.81 11.01 -6.29
N ASN A 58 -15.35 12.21 -6.59
CA ASN A 58 -15.87 12.54 -7.91
C ASN A 58 -14.81 13.08 -8.89
N LEU A 59 -13.56 13.25 -8.44
CA LEU A 59 -12.46 13.66 -9.29
C LEU A 59 -12.00 12.45 -10.10
N GLN A 60 -12.52 12.32 -11.33
CA GLN A 60 -12.35 11.17 -12.23
C GLN A 60 -10.90 10.84 -12.63
N ASN A 61 -9.88 11.50 -12.07
CA ASN A 61 -8.47 11.30 -12.42
C ASN A 61 -7.52 11.25 -11.21
N THR A 62 -8.03 11.22 -9.97
CA THR A 62 -7.15 11.15 -8.78
C THR A 62 -6.98 9.71 -8.31
N ALA A 63 -6.10 9.02 -9.03
CA ALA A 63 -5.55 7.68 -8.79
C ALA A 63 -6.50 6.50 -9.08
N GLY A 64 -5.97 5.49 -9.78
CA GLY A 64 -6.58 4.18 -10.04
C GLY A 64 -7.70 4.14 -11.07
N SER A 65 -7.90 2.97 -11.70
CA SER A 65 -9.04 2.72 -12.57
C SER A 65 -10.34 2.63 -11.76
N GLY A 66 -10.94 3.79 -11.40
CA GLY A 66 -12.21 3.88 -10.65
C GLY A 66 -12.13 4.74 -9.39
N THR A 67 -13.07 4.54 -8.45
CA THR A 67 -13.22 5.25 -7.16
C THR A 67 -12.12 4.94 -6.12
N TYR A 68 -10.91 4.54 -6.54
CA TYR A 68 -9.89 3.97 -5.64
C TYR A 68 -8.52 4.56 -5.90
N HIS A 69 -7.82 4.99 -4.86
CA HIS A 69 -6.47 5.58 -4.97
C HIS A 69 -5.32 4.61 -5.32
N LEU A 70 -5.64 3.35 -5.63
CA LEU A 70 -4.70 2.33 -6.08
C LEU A 70 -5.13 1.87 -7.47
N SER A 71 -4.18 1.64 -8.38
CA SER A 71 -4.48 0.86 -9.59
C SER A 71 -4.98 -0.54 -9.18
N SER A 72 -5.72 -1.21 -10.07
CA SER A 72 -6.18 -2.59 -9.83
C SER A 72 -5.02 -3.51 -9.47
N THR A 73 -3.89 -3.38 -10.17
CA THR A 73 -2.67 -4.17 -9.90
C THR A 73 -2.07 -3.87 -8.52
N GLU A 74 -2.03 -2.61 -8.08
CA GLU A 74 -1.53 -2.27 -6.74
C GLU A 74 -2.48 -2.77 -5.64
N HIS A 75 -3.78 -2.69 -5.87
CA HIS A 75 -4.79 -3.22 -4.96
C HIS A 75 -4.68 -4.74 -4.81
N GLU A 76 -4.52 -5.47 -5.92
CA GLU A 76 -4.30 -6.91 -5.93
C GLU A 76 -3.00 -7.29 -5.24
N ALA A 77 -1.91 -6.52 -5.45
CA ALA A 77 -0.63 -6.76 -4.79
C ALA A 77 -0.71 -6.59 -3.26
N LEU A 78 -1.49 -5.61 -2.79
CA LEU A 78 -1.69 -5.37 -1.36
C LEU A 78 -2.62 -6.40 -0.72
N THR A 79 -3.75 -6.71 -1.35
CA THR A 79 -4.72 -7.68 -0.82
C THR A 79 -4.24 -9.13 -0.94
N GLY A 80 -3.37 -9.42 -1.90
CA GLY A 80 -2.64 -10.68 -2.04
C GLY A 80 -1.45 -10.82 -1.10
N SER A 81 -1.23 -9.89 -0.17
CA SER A 81 -0.20 -10.01 0.86
C SER A 81 -0.45 -11.22 1.75
N VAL A 82 0.58 -12.03 1.98
CA VAL A 82 0.49 -13.22 2.82
C VAL A 82 1.49 -13.13 3.95
N THR A 83 1.06 -13.47 5.15
CA THR A 83 1.97 -13.68 6.30
C THR A 83 1.81 -15.10 6.79
N GLY A 84 2.90 -15.69 7.28
CA GLY A 84 2.85 -17.06 7.76
C GLY A 84 4.10 -17.50 8.47
N THR A 85 4.05 -18.74 8.94
CA THR A 85 5.19 -19.45 9.51
C THR A 85 5.57 -20.62 8.62
N TRP A 86 6.85 -20.99 8.61
CA TRP A 86 7.32 -22.23 8.00
C TRP A 86 8.34 -22.90 8.93
N SER A 87 8.61 -24.18 8.67
CA SER A 87 9.66 -24.93 9.36
C SER A 87 10.89 -24.99 8.44
N PRO A 88 11.95 -24.21 8.70
CA PRO A 88 13.16 -24.25 7.89
C PRO A 88 13.86 -25.60 8.03
N THR A 89 14.24 -26.17 6.91
CA THR A 89 15.08 -27.37 6.83
C THR A 89 16.50 -26.94 6.55
N PHE A 90 17.39 -27.14 7.52
CA PHE A 90 18.80 -26.88 7.36
C PHE A 90 19.53 -28.07 6.74
N THR A 91 20.42 -27.78 5.80
CA THR A 91 21.44 -28.71 5.30
C THR A 91 22.79 -28.32 5.88
N ASN A 92 23.57 -29.31 6.33
CA ASN A 92 24.91 -29.13 6.90
C ASN A 92 25.00 -28.14 8.08
N LEU A 93 23.91 -27.97 8.83
CA LEU A 93 23.99 -27.36 10.15
C LEU A 93 24.41 -28.47 11.12
N THR A 94 25.55 -28.31 11.78
CA THR A 94 25.99 -29.27 12.77
C THR A 94 25.17 -29.07 14.03
N VAL A 95 24.48 -30.12 14.48
CA VAL A 95 23.66 -30.10 15.70
C VAL A 95 24.19 -31.15 16.66
N ILE A 96 24.58 -30.72 17.86
CA ILE A 96 24.91 -31.62 18.96
C ILE A 96 23.77 -31.50 19.97
N ASN A 97 22.91 -32.51 20.06
CA ASN A 97 21.68 -32.43 20.88
C ASN A 97 21.94 -32.39 22.40
N GLY A 98 23.02 -33.04 22.89
CA GLY A 98 23.27 -33.10 24.33
C GLY A 98 22.05 -33.64 25.10
N THR A 99 21.60 -32.90 26.11
CA THR A 99 20.38 -33.20 26.91
C THR A 99 19.08 -32.58 26.37
N GLY A 100 19.16 -31.81 25.28
CA GLY A 100 18.01 -31.14 24.66
C GLY A 100 18.02 -31.29 23.15
N GLY A 101 17.63 -30.24 22.43
CA GLY A 101 17.67 -30.23 20.97
C GLY A 101 17.64 -28.82 20.38
N ALA A 102 17.86 -28.74 19.07
CA ALA A 102 17.71 -27.51 18.30
C ALA A 102 16.32 -27.47 17.62
N THR A 103 15.66 -26.32 17.68
CA THR A 103 14.37 -26.06 17.02
C THR A 103 14.49 -24.85 16.10
N TYR A 104 13.90 -24.94 14.91
CA TYR A 104 13.92 -23.91 13.89
C TYR A 104 12.51 -23.41 13.62
N VAL A 105 12.30 -22.09 13.68
CA VAL A 105 11.02 -21.48 13.37
C VAL A 105 11.25 -20.35 12.37
N GLY A 106 10.60 -20.45 11.22
CA GLY A 106 10.57 -19.40 10.22
C GLY A 106 9.27 -18.61 10.27
N ARG A 107 9.33 -17.30 10.04
CA ARG A 107 8.17 -16.41 9.83
C ARG A 107 8.42 -15.45 8.68
N TYR A 108 7.41 -15.25 7.83
CA TYR A 108 7.56 -14.41 6.63
C TYR A 108 6.34 -13.54 6.39
N THR A 109 6.56 -12.47 5.65
CA THR A 109 5.53 -11.62 5.07
C THR A 109 5.88 -11.34 3.61
N ARG A 110 4.95 -11.61 2.71
CA ARG A 110 5.04 -11.28 1.29
C ARG A 110 4.17 -10.09 0.99
N LEU A 111 4.77 -9.03 0.46
CA LEU A 111 4.09 -7.82 -0.03
C LEU A 111 4.41 -7.65 -1.52
N GLY A 112 3.42 -7.84 -2.38
CA GLY A 112 3.65 -7.93 -3.82
C GLY A 112 4.66 -9.04 -4.15
N ARG A 113 5.80 -8.68 -4.74
CA ARG A 113 6.90 -9.62 -5.04
C ARG A 113 7.94 -9.71 -3.93
N MET A 114 7.93 -8.82 -2.94
CA MET A 114 8.95 -8.81 -1.90
C MET A 114 8.56 -9.74 -0.77
N VAL A 115 9.46 -10.65 -0.40
CA VAL A 115 9.34 -11.55 0.74
C VAL A 115 10.32 -11.10 1.81
N PHE A 116 9.80 -10.71 2.98
CA PHE A 116 10.55 -10.46 4.20
C PHE A 116 10.47 -11.69 5.07
N TRP A 117 11.58 -12.13 5.64
CA TRP A 117 11.62 -13.37 6.40
C TRP A 117 12.58 -13.32 7.58
N GLU A 118 12.29 -14.14 8.58
CA GLU A 118 13.15 -14.41 9.72
C GLU A 118 13.14 -15.89 10.06
N VAL A 119 14.31 -16.44 10.38
CA VAL A 119 14.50 -17.77 10.97
C VAL A 119 15.12 -17.62 12.35
N THR A 120 14.51 -18.25 13.34
CA THR A 120 15.03 -18.37 14.70
C THR A 120 15.51 -19.80 14.94
N ILE A 121 16.74 -19.97 15.44
CA ILE A 121 17.30 -21.23 15.90
C ILE A 121 17.41 -21.17 17.43
N THR A 122 16.71 -22.05 18.12
CA THR A 122 16.74 -22.15 19.59
C THR A 122 17.29 -23.51 20.01
N CYS A 123 18.31 -23.50 20.86
CA CYS A 123 18.80 -24.70 21.53
C CYS A 123 18.23 -24.80 22.95
N THR A 124 17.96 -26.01 23.42
CA THR A 124 17.56 -26.29 24.80
C THR A 124 18.55 -27.23 25.48
N GLY A 125 18.58 -27.21 26.82
CA GLY A 125 19.53 -28.02 27.60
C GLY A 125 20.97 -27.68 27.25
N THR A 126 21.77 -28.71 26.94
CA THR A 126 23.17 -28.55 26.49
C THR A 126 23.33 -28.67 24.98
N ALA A 127 22.25 -28.50 24.22
CA ALA A 127 22.31 -28.57 22.76
C ALA A 127 23.12 -27.41 22.17
N THR A 128 23.84 -27.67 21.09
CA THR A 128 24.56 -26.62 20.34
C THR A 128 24.32 -26.75 18.84
N THR A 129 24.43 -25.61 18.14
CA THR A 129 24.50 -25.58 16.68
C THR A 129 25.76 -24.87 16.22
N GLU A 130 26.28 -25.29 15.07
CA GLU A 130 27.44 -24.71 14.39
C GLU A 130 27.16 -24.64 12.89
N SER A 131 27.56 -23.55 12.27
CA SER A 131 27.43 -23.34 10.82
C SER A 131 28.77 -23.02 10.18
N SER A 132 28.94 -23.54 8.97
CA SER A 132 30.08 -23.30 8.10
C SER A 132 29.63 -22.52 6.86
N SER A 133 30.27 -21.39 6.60
CA SER A 133 29.94 -20.56 5.44
C SER A 133 30.17 -21.32 4.13
N GLY A 134 29.28 -21.10 3.16
CA GLY A 134 29.33 -21.74 1.85
C GLY A 134 28.80 -23.17 1.79
N THR A 135 28.50 -23.81 2.92
CA THR A 135 27.98 -25.19 2.95
C THR A 135 26.73 -25.38 3.79
N THR A 136 26.54 -24.62 4.86
CA THR A 136 25.30 -24.60 5.62
C THR A 136 24.27 -23.68 4.97
N TYR A 137 23.05 -24.18 4.75
CA TYR A 137 21.95 -23.39 4.19
C TYR A 137 20.59 -23.92 4.65
N HIS A 138 19.53 -23.14 4.46
CA HIS A 138 18.15 -23.56 4.66
C HIS A 138 17.27 -23.19 3.46
N ASN A 139 16.13 -23.87 3.32
CA ASN A 139 15.13 -23.58 2.31
C ASN A 139 14.33 -22.30 2.62
N LEU A 140 13.90 -21.63 1.57
CA LEU A 140 13.08 -20.41 1.66
C LEU A 140 11.58 -20.75 1.80
N PRO A 141 10.77 -19.84 2.40
CA PRO A 141 9.32 -20.04 2.54
C PRO A 141 8.56 -19.96 1.21
N ILE A 142 9.08 -19.18 0.27
CA ILE A 142 8.58 -18.97 -1.10
C ILE A 142 9.80 -19.00 -2.03
N SER A 143 9.69 -19.58 -3.22
CA SER A 143 10.79 -19.60 -4.19
C SER A 143 11.29 -18.20 -4.51
N ALA A 144 12.61 -18.05 -4.63
CA ALA A 144 13.25 -16.79 -4.95
C ALA A 144 13.41 -16.62 -6.46
N VAL A 145 13.22 -15.39 -6.93
CA VAL A 145 13.39 -14.97 -8.33
C VAL A 145 14.71 -14.22 -8.52
N ARG A 146 15.29 -13.68 -7.45
CA ARG A 146 16.57 -12.94 -7.48
C ARG A 146 17.44 -13.27 -6.29
N ASP A 147 18.74 -13.25 -6.52
CA ASP A 147 19.75 -13.35 -5.47
C ASP A 147 19.69 -12.13 -4.54
N SER A 148 20.07 -12.36 -3.28
CA SER A 148 20.07 -11.34 -2.25
C SER A 148 21.05 -11.72 -1.14
N CYS A 149 20.97 -11.04 -0.01
CA CYS A 149 21.72 -11.36 1.19
C CYS A 149 20.79 -11.46 2.40
N SER A 150 21.32 -12.06 3.47
CA SER A 150 20.67 -12.09 4.77
C SER A 150 21.64 -11.62 5.85
N LEU A 151 21.09 -11.25 7.00
CA LEU A 151 21.84 -10.93 8.20
C LEU A 151 21.66 -12.05 9.21
N CYS A 152 22.73 -12.36 9.94
CA CYS A 152 22.72 -13.33 11.03
C CYS A 152 23.25 -12.68 12.32
N ALA A 153 22.54 -12.89 13.42
CA ALA A 153 22.92 -12.37 14.72
C ALA A 153 22.80 -13.45 15.81
N ASN A 154 23.73 -13.38 16.77
CA ASN A 154 23.61 -14.09 18.03
C ASN A 154 22.77 -13.22 18.95
N ARG A 155 21.49 -13.53 19.06
CA ARG A 155 20.54 -12.70 19.81
C ARG A 155 20.71 -12.83 21.32
N THR A 156 21.31 -13.93 21.80
CA THR A 156 21.63 -14.11 23.22
C THR A 156 22.73 -13.15 23.66
N SER A 157 23.79 -13.00 22.85
CA SER A 157 24.89 -12.07 23.15
C SER A 157 24.74 -10.68 22.55
N ASN A 158 23.71 -10.44 21.72
CA ASN A 158 23.49 -9.20 20.97
C ASN A 158 24.65 -8.82 20.04
N VAL A 159 25.26 -9.82 19.40
CA VAL A 159 26.40 -9.63 18.49
C VAL A 159 26.02 -10.06 17.07
N ALA A 160 26.35 -9.24 16.08
CA ALA A 160 26.24 -9.62 14.68
C ALA A 160 27.24 -10.76 14.37
N ILE A 161 26.77 -11.83 13.73
CA ILE A 161 27.61 -12.96 13.30
C ILE A 161 28.17 -12.66 11.91
N GLY A 162 27.33 -12.13 11.02
CA GLY A 162 27.73 -11.77 9.67
C GLY A 162 26.57 -11.82 8.69
N THR A 163 26.90 -11.86 7.41
CA THR A 163 25.95 -11.90 6.30
C THR A 163 25.85 -13.30 5.70
N GLY A 164 24.64 -13.74 5.39
CA GLY A 164 24.38 -14.89 4.54
C GLY A 164 24.18 -14.50 3.08
N VAL A 165 24.11 -15.51 2.21
CA VAL A 165 23.90 -15.35 0.76
C VAL A 165 22.62 -16.07 0.36
N LEU A 166 21.72 -15.37 -0.30
CA LEU A 166 20.50 -15.95 -0.86
C LEU A 166 20.74 -16.29 -2.33
N ASP A 167 20.57 -17.56 -2.66
CA ASP A 167 20.79 -18.19 -3.97
C ASP A 167 19.44 -18.57 -4.56
N SER A 168 18.98 -17.77 -5.51
CA SER A 168 17.70 -17.93 -6.20
C SER A 168 17.68 -19.07 -7.19
N VAL A 169 18.84 -19.50 -7.68
CA VAL A 169 18.93 -20.64 -8.61
C VAL A 169 18.55 -21.94 -7.90
N ASN A 170 18.83 -22.04 -6.60
CA ASN A 170 18.61 -23.25 -5.80
C ASN A 170 17.62 -23.06 -4.63
N ASP A 171 16.89 -21.94 -4.58
CA ASP A 171 15.88 -21.62 -3.56
C ASP A 171 16.36 -21.78 -2.10
N ARG A 172 17.55 -21.24 -1.81
CA ARG A 172 18.19 -21.41 -0.49
C ARG A 172 18.90 -20.17 0.01
N ASN A 173 19.03 -20.08 1.33
CA ASN A 173 19.86 -19.08 1.97
C ASN A 173 21.01 -19.74 2.75
N TYR A 174 22.24 -19.49 2.28
CA TYR A 174 23.47 -19.85 2.96
C TYR A 174 23.69 -18.95 4.17
N SER A 175 24.08 -19.57 5.28
CA SER A 175 24.35 -18.86 6.52
C SER A 175 25.85 -18.54 6.68
N PRO A 176 26.21 -17.47 7.43
CA PRO A 176 27.60 -17.20 7.78
C PRO A 176 28.12 -18.23 8.79
N THR A 177 29.43 -18.22 9.03
CA THR A 177 30.04 -19.12 10.02
C THR A 177 29.74 -18.68 11.45
N TRP A 178 29.35 -19.62 12.32
CA TRP A 178 29.42 -19.47 13.77
C TRP A 178 29.88 -20.77 14.40
N GLY A 179 30.74 -20.69 15.42
CA GLY A 179 31.18 -21.87 16.17
C GLY A 179 30.07 -22.43 17.06
N ALA A 180 30.26 -23.67 17.52
CA ALA A 180 29.29 -24.40 18.35
C ALA A 180 28.77 -23.55 19.52
N THR A 181 27.45 -23.33 19.54
CA THR A 181 26.80 -22.49 20.56
C THR A 181 25.38 -22.97 20.88
N GLY A 182 24.98 -22.86 22.15
CA GLY A 182 23.61 -23.05 22.61
C GLY A 182 22.77 -21.76 22.57
N ASN A 183 23.33 -20.68 22.03
CA ASN A 183 22.65 -19.38 21.99
C ASN A 183 21.52 -19.35 20.97
N LEU A 184 20.57 -18.44 21.19
CA LEU A 184 19.57 -18.03 20.22
C LEU A 184 20.23 -17.37 19.00
N ILE A 185 20.11 -18.00 17.83
CA ILE A 185 20.58 -17.45 16.55
C ILE A 185 19.38 -16.99 15.73
N VAL A 186 19.49 -15.80 15.13
CA VAL A 186 18.45 -15.25 14.26
C VAL A 186 19.05 -14.91 12.91
N LEU A 187 18.42 -15.41 11.84
CA LEU A 187 18.70 -15.04 10.46
C LEU A 187 17.51 -14.26 9.91
N SER A 188 17.74 -13.22 9.13
CA SER A 188 16.66 -12.47 8.48
C SER A 188 17.13 -11.90 7.15
N GLY A 189 16.19 -11.70 6.24
CA GLY A 189 16.50 -11.15 4.93
C GLY A 189 15.27 -10.76 4.15
N GLN A 190 15.52 -10.30 2.92
CA GLN A 190 14.49 -9.98 1.96
C GLN A 190 14.90 -10.41 0.55
N TYR A 191 13.93 -10.82 -0.25
CA TYR A 191 14.16 -11.18 -1.66
C TYR A 191 12.88 -11.03 -2.48
N GLU A 192 13.02 -11.07 -3.80
CA GLU A 192 11.86 -11.14 -4.70
C GLU A 192 11.42 -12.61 -4.89
N GLY A 193 10.13 -12.90 -4.74
CA GLY A 193 9.51 -14.23 -4.86
C GLY A 193 8.05 -14.24 -5.32
#